data_AF-A0A6G3MM18-F1
#
_entry.id   AF-A0A6G3MM18-F1
#
_cell.length_a   1.000
_cell.length_b   1.000
_cell.length_c   1.000
_cell.angle_alpha   90.00
_cell.angle_beta   90.00
_cell.angle_gamma   90.00
#
_symmetry.space_group_name_H-M   'P 1'
#
loop_
_entity.id
_entity.type
_entity.pdbx_description
1 polymer ?
#
loop_
_entity_poly.entity_id
_entity_poly.type
_entity_poly.pdbx_seq_one_letter_code
_entity_poly.pdbx_strand_id
1 'polypeptide(L)'
;NIVYDRVKMENPKYIDNFVRSLGFVTGLEFKENSFVIDSRSTRTVKAGMVFCIVLGFQNVKLSNYDNPIGVAIGDTIAVGLDGDTSFFTTSKCNLGQSTINFSENANPYQFITEDILKNAPVIMPNRTRQPQSEVLNNEEQRKIHQAELKVRLNDEARKR
;
A
#
# COMPACT_ATOMS: atom_id res chain seq x y z
N ASN A 1 10.24 -23.19 -16.06
CA ASN A 1 10.02 -22.04 -15.16
C ASN A 1 8.64 -21.52 -15.50
N ILE A 2 7.58 -21.94 -14.79
CA ILE A 2 6.19 -21.86 -15.28
C ILE A 2 5.81 -20.46 -15.79
N VAL A 3 6.20 -19.41 -15.06
CA VAL A 3 5.91 -18.01 -15.45
C VAL A 3 6.62 -17.62 -16.74
N TYR A 4 7.91 -17.95 -16.88
CA TYR A 4 8.68 -17.67 -18.08
C TYR A 4 8.14 -18.42 -19.30
N ASP A 5 7.75 -19.68 -19.10
CA ASP A 5 7.14 -20.52 -20.14
C ASP A 5 5.80 -19.92 -20.60
N ARG A 6 5.01 -19.37 -19.67
CA ARG A 6 3.76 -18.65 -20.00
C ARG A 6 4.04 -17.39 -20.82
N VAL A 7 5.01 -16.56 -20.43
CA VAL A 7 5.38 -15.35 -21.19
C VAL A 7 5.82 -15.72 -22.61
N LYS A 8 6.62 -16.78 -22.75
CA LYS A 8 7.10 -17.26 -24.06
C LYS A 8 5.95 -17.73 -24.96
N MET A 9 4.93 -18.35 -24.38
CA MET A 9 3.75 -18.81 -25.13
C MET A 9 2.86 -17.65 -25.56
N GLU A 10 2.63 -16.67 -24.69
CA GLU A 10 1.74 -15.53 -24.96
C GLU A 10 2.36 -14.49 -25.88
N ASN A 11 3.63 -14.15 -25.66
CA ASN A 11 4.30 -13.09 -26.40
C ASN A 11 5.82 -13.32 -26.44
N PRO A 12 6.30 -14.21 -27.32
CA PRO A 12 7.71 -14.61 -27.36
C PRO A 12 8.65 -13.44 -27.68
N LYS A 13 8.17 -12.40 -28.36
CA LYS A 13 8.95 -11.20 -28.72
C LYS A 13 9.53 -10.47 -27.50
N TYR A 14 8.82 -10.49 -26.37
CA TYR A 14 9.21 -9.73 -25.17
C TYR A 14 9.87 -10.59 -24.10
N ILE A 15 10.24 -11.84 -24.43
CA ILE A 15 10.79 -12.77 -23.45
C ILE A 15 12.15 -12.28 -22.88
N ASP A 16 12.98 -11.67 -23.72
CA ASP A 16 14.28 -11.12 -23.33
C ASP A 16 14.13 -9.80 -22.55
N ASN A 17 12.97 -9.15 -22.68
CA ASN A 17 12.61 -7.98 -21.90
C ASN A 17 12.04 -8.35 -20.52
N PHE A 18 11.65 -9.61 -20.29
CA PHE A 18 11.01 -10.00 -19.03
C PHE A 18 12.00 -10.02 -17.86
N VAL A 19 11.52 -9.61 -16.68
CA VAL A 19 12.35 -9.59 -15.47
C VAL A 19 12.81 -10.99 -15.06
N ARG A 20 14.06 -11.08 -14.57
CA ARG A 20 14.65 -12.35 -14.12
C ARG A 20 14.19 -12.79 -12.72
N SER A 21 13.84 -11.83 -11.87
CA SER A 21 13.30 -12.05 -10.53
C SER A 21 11.83 -11.66 -10.51
N LEU A 22 11.01 -12.48 -9.85
CA LEU A 22 9.57 -12.31 -9.74
C LEU A 22 9.15 -11.68 -8.41
N GLY A 23 10.12 -11.26 -7.59
CA GLY A 23 9.86 -10.68 -6.27
C GLY A 23 10.76 -11.25 -5.16
N PHE A 24 10.33 -11.09 -3.93
CA PHE A 24 11.05 -11.53 -2.73
C PHE A 24 10.11 -11.68 -1.53
N VAL A 25 10.56 -12.42 -0.52
CA VAL A 25 9.92 -12.42 0.80
C VAL A 25 10.14 -11.07 1.47
N THR A 26 9.09 -10.57 2.11
CA THR A 26 9.07 -9.31 2.86
C THR A 26 8.51 -9.53 4.26
N GLY A 27 8.80 -8.63 5.19
CA GLY A 27 8.37 -8.71 6.58
C GLY A 27 8.90 -7.53 7.37
N LEU A 28 9.63 -7.80 8.45
CA LEU A 28 10.33 -6.74 9.19
C LEU A 28 11.38 -6.05 8.31
N GLU A 29 12.11 -6.84 7.52
CA GLU A 29 12.94 -6.33 6.44
C GLU A 29 12.08 -6.16 5.18
N PHE A 30 12.30 -5.06 4.47
CA PHE A 30 11.59 -4.82 3.22
C PHE A 30 11.89 -5.94 2.20
N LYS A 31 13.15 -6.35 2.08
CA LYS A 31 13.59 -7.38 1.15
C LYS A 31 14.53 -8.36 1.83
N GLU A 32 14.07 -9.59 1.95
CA GLU A 32 14.90 -10.70 2.41
C GLU A 32 15.72 -11.27 1.22
N ASN A 33 17.01 -10.96 1.16
CA ASN A 33 17.89 -11.37 0.05
C ASN A 33 18.06 -12.89 -0.08
N SER A 34 17.91 -13.63 1.03
CA SER A 34 18.00 -15.10 1.03
C SER A 34 16.78 -15.78 0.41
N PHE A 35 15.70 -15.01 0.19
CA PHE A 35 14.39 -15.48 -0.27
C PHE A 35 13.88 -14.64 -1.45
N VAL A 36 14.75 -14.44 -2.45
CA VAL A 36 14.37 -13.88 -3.76
C VAL A 36 13.69 -14.96 -4.61
N ILE A 37 12.63 -14.59 -5.32
CA ILE A 37 11.92 -15.48 -6.24
C ILE A 37 12.60 -15.40 -7.60
N ASP A 38 13.59 -16.26 -7.83
CA ASP A 38 14.28 -16.38 -9.11
C ASP A 38 14.57 -17.85 -9.46
N SER A 39 15.18 -18.07 -10.63
CA SER A 39 15.52 -19.41 -11.10
C SER A 39 16.60 -20.13 -10.28
N ARG A 40 17.28 -19.45 -9.36
CA ARG A 40 18.36 -19.99 -8.53
C ARG A 40 17.86 -20.36 -7.13
N SER A 41 16.67 -19.91 -6.75
CA SER A 41 16.08 -20.19 -5.45
C SER A 41 15.71 -21.67 -5.31
N THR A 42 16.22 -22.30 -4.26
CA THR A 42 15.88 -23.68 -3.87
C THR A 42 14.98 -23.71 -2.63
N ARG A 43 14.53 -22.55 -2.16
CA ARG A 43 13.72 -22.41 -0.95
C ARG A 43 12.28 -22.83 -1.21
N THR A 44 11.69 -23.53 -0.24
CA THR A 44 10.26 -23.89 -0.24
C THR A 44 9.44 -22.81 0.43
N VAL A 45 8.32 -22.44 -0.20
CA VAL A 45 7.30 -21.56 0.38
C VAL A 45 6.70 -22.22 1.63
N LYS A 46 6.47 -21.43 2.67
CA LYS A 46 5.85 -21.88 3.93
C LYS A 46 4.67 -21.01 4.29
N ALA A 47 3.72 -21.62 5.00
CA ALA A 47 2.62 -20.91 5.65
C ALA A 47 3.16 -19.79 6.56
N GLY A 48 2.52 -18.63 6.55
CA GLY A 48 2.92 -17.42 7.26
C GLY A 48 3.94 -16.54 6.52
N MET A 49 4.50 -16.96 5.38
CA MET A 49 5.37 -16.10 4.57
C MET A 49 4.57 -15.00 3.86
N VAL A 50 5.19 -13.81 3.76
CA VAL A 50 4.66 -12.68 2.99
C VAL A 50 5.63 -12.38 1.85
N PHE A 51 5.10 -12.17 0.65
CA PHE A 51 5.87 -11.93 -0.56
C PHE A 51 5.46 -10.61 -1.19
N CYS A 52 6.45 -9.84 -1.61
CA CYS A 52 6.26 -8.80 -2.61
C CYS A 52 6.52 -9.44 -3.98
N ILE A 53 5.45 -9.67 -4.75
CA ILE A 53 5.55 -10.19 -6.12
C ILE A 53 5.62 -9.00 -7.05
N VAL A 54 6.62 -9.00 -7.94
CA VAL A 54 6.78 -7.96 -8.94
C VAL A 54 7.11 -8.63 -10.28
N LEU A 55 6.26 -8.41 -11.26
CA LEU A 55 6.41 -8.90 -12.63
C LEU A 55 6.51 -7.71 -13.58
N GLY A 56 7.32 -7.81 -14.61
CA GLY A 56 7.45 -6.70 -15.54
C GLY A 56 8.32 -6.98 -16.75
N PHE A 57 8.34 -5.99 -17.63
CA PHE A 57 9.18 -5.94 -18.80
C PHE A 57 10.04 -4.68 -18.74
N GLN A 58 11.31 -4.81 -19.07
CA GLN A 58 12.30 -3.75 -19.10
C GLN A 58 12.86 -3.58 -20.51
N ASN A 59 13.30 -2.36 -20.84
CA ASN A 59 13.95 -2.05 -22.10
C ASN A 59 13.10 -2.34 -23.36
N VAL A 60 11.78 -2.18 -23.25
CA VAL A 60 10.86 -2.41 -24.37
C VAL A 60 10.94 -1.23 -25.34
N LYS A 61 11.30 -1.50 -26.59
CA LYS A 61 11.35 -0.49 -27.66
C LYS A 61 9.99 -0.41 -28.36
N LEU A 62 9.45 0.79 -28.46
CA LEU A 62 8.23 1.07 -29.21
C LEU A 62 8.57 1.64 -30.59
N SER A 63 7.70 1.45 -31.57
CA SER A 63 7.90 1.99 -32.92
C SER A 63 7.80 3.52 -32.96
N ASN A 64 7.01 4.10 -32.06
CA ASN A 64 6.63 5.52 -32.09
C ASN A 64 7.27 6.31 -30.94
N TYR A 65 8.25 5.72 -30.25
CA TYR A 65 8.92 6.33 -29.10
C TYR A 65 10.35 5.82 -29.02
N ASP A 66 11.32 6.74 -29.12
CA ASP A 66 12.73 6.40 -29.24
C ASP A 66 13.33 5.85 -27.94
N ASN A 67 12.80 6.26 -26.79
CA ASN A 67 13.32 5.82 -25.51
C ASN A 67 12.73 4.46 -25.10
N PRO A 68 13.54 3.54 -24.57
CA PRO A 68 13.02 2.28 -24.05
C PRO A 68 12.09 2.53 -22.86
N ILE A 69 10.98 1.81 -22.81
CA ILE A 69 10.03 1.86 -21.69
C ILE A 69 10.13 0.60 -20.82
N GLY A 70 9.68 0.74 -19.57
CA GLY A 70 9.48 -0.36 -18.64
C GLY A 70 8.05 -0.37 -18.13
N VAL A 71 7.52 -1.56 -17.91
CA VAL A 71 6.20 -1.77 -17.29
C VAL A 71 6.36 -2.81 -16.21
N ALA A 72 5.83 -2.54 -15.03
CA ALA A 72 5.80 -3.49 -13.94
C ALA A 72 4.45 -3.46 -13.23
N ILE A 73 4.02 -4.62 -12.77
CA ILE A 73 2.90 -4.80 -11.86
C ILE A 73 3.43 -5.48 -10.60
N GLY A 74 2.88 -5.12 -9.45
CA GLY A 74 3.27 -5.75 -8.20
C GLY A 74 2.15 -5.75 -7.19
N ASP A 75 2.21 -6.73 -6.29
CA ASP A 75 1.26 -6.95 -5.21
C ASP A 75 2.00 -7.54 -4.01
N THR A 76 1.45 -7.31 -2.82
CA THR A 76 1.93 -7.94 -1.59
C THR A 76 0.94 -9.02 -1.17
N ILE A 77 1.41 -10.26 -1.14
CA ILE A 77 0.58 -11.42 -0.78
C ILE A 77 1.11 -12.09 0.49
N ALA A 78 0.21 -12.57 1.33
CA ALA A 78 0.55 -13.44 2.45
C ALA A 78 -0.01 -14.84 2.24
N VAL A 79 0.81 -15.83 2.59
CA VAL A 79 0.39 -17.23 2.66
C VAL A 79 -0.16 -17.44 4.06
N GLY A 80 -1.47 -17.67 4.14
CA GLY A 80 -2.19 -17.99 5.36
C GLY A 80 -1.69 -19.28 6.01
N LEU A 81 -2.00 -19.45 7.29
CA LEU A 81 -1.62 -20.63 8.06
C LEU A 81 -2.30 -21.90 7.53
N ASP A 82 -3.53 -21.76 7.01
CA ASP A 82 -4.33 -22.84 6.45
C ASP A 82 -4.04 -23.10 4.96
N GLY A 83 -3.12 -22.34 4.36
CA GLY A 83 -2.74 -22.44 2.94
C GLY A 83 -3.43 -21.45 2.02
N ASP A 84 -4.46 -20.74 2.49
CA ASP A 84 -5.13 -19.68 1.72
C ASP A 84 -4.21 -18.48 1.48
N THR A 85 -4.38 -17.78 0.35
CA THR A 85 -3.59 -16.58 0.03
C THR A 85 -4.41 -15.31 0.25
N SER A 86 -3.86 -14.35 0.99
CA SER A 86 -4.46 -13.03 1.17
C SER A 86 -3.66 -11.94 0.44
N PHE A 87 -4.37 -10.99 -0.15
CA PHE A 87 -3.80 -9.84 -0.86
C PHE A 87 -3.83 -8.62 0.05
N PHE A 88 -2.72 -7.91 0.15
CA PHE A 88 -2.60 -6.69 0.97
C PHE A 88 -2.64 -5.42 0.13
N THR A 89 -2.33 -5.47 -1.17
CA THR A 89 -2.46 -4.31 -2.04
C THR A 89 -3.89 -4.20 -2.55
N THR A 90 -4.59 -3.19 -2.08
CA THR A 90 -6.02 -2.98 -2.34
C THR A 90 -6.28 -1.98 -3.47
N SER A 91 -5.24 -1.34 -3.99
CA SER A 91 -5.33 -0.47 -5.14
C SER A 91 -5.63 -1.27 -6.40
N LYS A 92 -6.69 -0.89 -7.11
CA LYS A 92 -7.01 -1.43 -8.44
C LYS A 92 -5.90 -1.06 -9.43
N CYS A 93 -5.43 -2.02 -10.22
CA CYS A 93 -4.37 -1.84 -11.23
C CYS A 93 -4.90 -1.83 -12.68
N ASN A 94 -6.15 -1.39 -12.86
CA ASN A 94 -6.77 -1.35 -14.19
C ASN A 94 -6.13 -0.27 -15.06
N LEU A 95 -5.88 -0.58 -16.33
CA LEU A 95 -5.23 0.35 -17.28
C LEU A 95 -5.92 1.71 -17.34
N GLY A 96 -7.26 1.75 -17.30
CA GLY A 96 -8.01 3.00 -17.29
C GLY A 96 -7.81 3.88 -16.05
N GLN A 97 -7.44 3.29 -14.91
CA GLN A 97 -7.16 4.03 -13.67
C GLN A 97 -5.69 4.44 -13.56
N SER A 98 -4.79 3.71 -14.22
CA SER A 98 -3.35 4.00 -14.22
C SER A 98 -2.91 4.87 -15.41
N THR A 99 -3.82 5.27 -16.29
CA THR A 99 -3.52 6.09 -17.48
C THR A 99 -4.00 7.52 -17.29
N ILE A 100 -3.12 8.48 -17.58
CA ILE A 100 -3.45 9.91 -17.59
C ILE A 100 -3.38 10.40 -19.03
N ASN A 101 -4.49 10.91 -19.55
CA ASN A 101 -4.57 11.49 -20.90
C ASN A 101 -4.60 13.02 -20.81
N PHE A 102 -3.68 13.68 -21.49
CA PHE A 102 -3.54 15.15 -21.49
C PHE A 102 -4.33 15.85 -22.62
N SER A 103 -5.29 15.16 -23.25
CA SER A 103 -6.10 15.77 -24.33
C SER A 103 -7.05 16.82 -23.77
N GLU A 104 -7.18 17.96 -24.45
CA GLU A 104 -8.06 19.07 -24.05
C GLU A 104 -9.55 18.68 -23.95
N ASN A 105 -9.97 17.59 -24.60
CA ASN A 105 -11.33 17.03 -24.54
C ASN A 105 -11.49 15.88 -23.53
N ALA A 106 -10.52 15.69 -22.63
CA ALA A 106 -10.61 14.61 -21.64
C ALA A 106 -11.67 14.94 -20.58
N ASN A 107 -12.66 14.07 -20.43
CA ASN A 107 -13.52 14.09 -19.24
C ASN A 107 -12.64 13.86 -18.01
N PRO A 108 -12.65 14.77 -17.01
CA PRO A 108 -11.86 14.59 -15.81
C PRO A 108 -12.28 13.30 -15.13
N TYR A 109 -11.32 12.40 -14.89
CA TYR A 109 -11.58 11.19 -14.13
C TYR A 109 -12.04 11.58 -12.72
N GLN A 110 -13.30 11.30 -12.38
CA GLN A 110 -13.85 11.59 -11.06
C GLN A 110 -13.28 10.58 -10.07
N PHE A 111 -12.41 11.05 -9.18
CA PHE A 111 -11.83 10.25 -8.11
C PHE A 111 -12.94 9.89 -7.10
N ILE A 112 -13.36 8.63 -7.06
CA ILE A 112 -14.32 8.15 -6.05
C ILE A 112 -13.55 7.88 -4.76
N THR A 113 -13.64 8.81 -3.81
CA THR A 113 -12.98 8.74 -2.50
C THR A 113 -13.42 7.53 -1.67
N GLU A 114 -14.65 7.06 -1.85
CA GLU A 114 -15.21 5.91 -1.14
C GLU A 114 -14.51 4.57 -1.46
N ASP A 115 -14.03 4.40 -2.69
CA ASP A 115 -13.35 3.17 -3.13
C ASP A 115 -11.94 3.06 -2.54
N ILE A 116 -11.34 4.19 -2.16
CA ILE A 116 -10.02 4.25 -1.51
C ILE A 116 -10.19 4.04 -0.01
N LEU A 117 -11.21 4.63 0.61
CA LEU A 117 -11.45 4.48 2.05
C LEU A 117 -11.82 3.05 2.47
N LYS A 118 -12.52 2.30 1.61
CA LYS A 118 -12.84 0.88 1.84
C LYS A 118 -11.61 -0.04 1.79
N ASN A 119 -10.57 0.41 1.10
CA ASN A 119 -9.41 -0.37 0.71
C ASN A 119 -8.13 0.11 1.41
N ALA A 120 -8.10 1.31 1.97
CA ALA A 120 -6.95 1.80 2.71
C ALA A 120 -6.59 0.81 3.84
N PRO A 121 -5.30 0.49 4.03
CA PRO A 121 -4.89 -0.32 5.16
C PRO A 121 -5.47 0.34 6.41
N VAL A 122 -6.12 -0.46 7.26
CA VAL A 122 -6.77 0.00 8.48
C VAL A 122 -5.76 0.86 9.24
N ILE A 123 -5.88 2.18 9.14
CA ILE A 123 -5.27 3.09 10.08
C ILE A 123 -6.05 2.77 11.34
N MET A 124 -5.51 1.86 12.16
CA MET A 124 -6.10 1.58 13.45
C MET A 124 -6.14 2.92 14.17
N PRO A 125 -7.32 3.50 14.43
CA PRO A 125 -7.40 4.78 15.11
C PRO A 125 -6.77 4.70 16.52
N ASN A 126 -6.56 3.48 17.02
CA ASN A 126 -6.16 3.18 18.39
C ASN A 126 -4.79 2.51 18.53
N ARG A 127 -3.78 2.83 17.71
CA ARG A 127 -2.40 2.36 17.98
C ARG A 127 -1.31 3.44 17.99
N THR A 128 -1.65 4.60 18.54
CA THR A 128 -0.64 5.39 19.27
C THR A 128 -1.26 5.93 20.56
N ARG A 129 -0.90 5.31 21.68
CA ARG A 129 -1.01 5.79 23.08
C ARG A 129 -2.33 6.50 23.48
N GLN A 130 -3.10 5.76 24.29
CA GLN A 130 -4.31 6.12 25.06
C GLN A 130 -5.67 6.04 24.32
N PRO A 131 -6.67 5.38 24.94
CA PRO A 131 -8.03 5.33 24.39
C PRO A 131 -8.67 6.72 24.44
N GLN A 132 -9.30 7.10 23.32
CA GLN A 132 -9.94 8.40 23.09
C GLN A 132 -11.03 8.76 24.13
N SER A 133 -11.49 7.79 24.92
CA SER A 133 -12.39 7.98 26.05
C SER A 133 -11.80 8.83 27.19
N GLU A 134 -10.47 8.84 27.38
CA GLU A 134 -9.83 9.67 28.42
C GLU A 134 -9.63 11.13 27.99
N VAL A 135 -9.57 11.41 26.68
CA VAL A 135 -9.36 12.77 26.15
C VAL A 135 -10.59 13.66 26.39
N LEU A 136 -11.80 13.10 26.22
CA LEU A 136 -13.06 13.80 26.50
C LEU A 136 -13.18 14.18 27.99
N ASN A 137 -12.77 13.27 28.89
CA ASN A 137 -12.78 13.50 30.33
C ASN A 137 -11.80 14.64 30.74
N ASN A 138 -10.65 14.74 30.06
CA ASN A 138 -9.66 15.79 30.34
C ASN A 138 -10.07 17.19 29.85
N GLU A 139 -10.85 17.31 28.78
CA GLU A 139 -11.35 18.61 28.31
C GLU A 139 -12.46 19.15 29.19
N GLU A 140 -13.39 18.30 29.62
CA GLU A 140 -14.45 18.68 30.56
C GLU A 140 -13.86 19.09 31.92
N GLN A 141 -12.88 18.35 32.44
CA GLN A 141 -12.16 18.71 33.66
C GLN A 141 -11.43 20.05 33.53
N ARG A 142 -10.80 20.34 32.38
CA ARG A 142 -10.19 21.66 32.12
C ARG A 142 -11.23 22.78 32.13
N LYS A 143 -12.41 22.54 31.55
CA LYS A 143 -13.49 23.55 31.49
C LYS A 143 -14.07 23.85 32.87
N ILE A 144 -14.29 22.83 33.70
CA ILE A 144 -14.76 22.98 35.09
C ILE A 144 -13.72 23.74 35.92
N HIS A 145 -12.44 23.36 35.82
CA HIS A 145 -11.38 24.01 36.58
C HIS A 145 -11.22 25.50 36.21
N GLN A 146 -11.30 25.85 34.92
CA GLN A 146 -11.27 27.24 34.48
C GLN A 146 -12.49 28.04 34.94
N ALA A 147 -13.67 27.42 35.02
CA ALA A 147 -14.85 28.06 35.56
C ALA A 147 -14.69 28.37 37.06
N GLU A 148 -14.15 27.42 37.83
CA GLU A 148 -13.89 27.59 39.27
C GLU A 148 -12.87 28.70 39.54
N LEU A 149 -11.78 28.74 38.75
CA LEU A 149 -10.77 29.81 38.82
C LEU A 149 -11.39 31.21 38.60
N LYS A 150 -12.30 31.35 37.62
CA LYS A 150 -12.99 32.61 37.36
C LYS A 150 -13.87 33.05 38.53
N VAL A 151 -14.56 32.11 39.17
CA VAL A 151 -15.39 32.41 40.34
C VAL A 151 -14.52 32.86 41.52
N ARG A 152 -13.43 32.16 41.82
CA ARG A 152 -12.49 32.58 42.88
C ARG A 152 -11.90 33.96 42.62
N LEU A 153 -11.51 34.25 41.37
CA LEU A 153 -10.97 35.56 41.00
C LEU A 153 -11.99 36.68 41.24
N ASN A 154 -13.26 36.45 40.91
CA ASN A 154 -14.34 37.42 41.15
C ASN A 154 -14.64 37.60 42.65
N ASP A 155 -14.59 36.53 43.44
CA ASP A 155 -14.80 36.59 44.88
C ASP A 155 -13.64 37.30 45.61
N GLU A 156 -12.40 37.10 45.16
CA GLU A 156 -11.24 37.85 45.66
C GLU A 156 -11.30 39.32 45.26
N ALA A 157 -11.75 39.63 44.04
CA ALA A 157 -11.96 41.01 43.60
C ALA A 157 -13.09 41.72 44.38
N ARG A 158 -14.12 40.99 44.81
CA ARG A 158 -15.20 41.51 45.67
C ARG A 158 -14.79 41.73 47.13
N LYS A 159 -13.75 41.03 47.60
CA LYS A 159 -13.22 41.17 48.97
C LYS A 159 -12.18 42.28 49.10
N ARG A 160 -11.80 42.92 48.00
CA ARG A 160 -10.83 44.03 47.93
C ARG A 160 -11.56 45.35 47.77
#